data_AF-A0A0R3PBY2-F1
#
_entry.id   AF-A0A0R3PBY2-F1
#
_cell.length_a   1.000
_cell.length_b   1.000
_cell.length_c   1.000
_cell.angle_alpha   90.00
_cell.angle_beta   90.00
_cell.angle_gamma   90.00
#
_symmetry.space_group_name_H-M   'P 1'
#
loop_
_entity.id
_entity.type
_entity.pdbx_description
1 polymer ?
#
loop_
_entity_poly.entity_id
_entity_poly.type
_entity_poly.pdbx_seq_one_letter_code
_entity_poly.pdbx_strand_id
1 'polypeptide(L)'
;MKLGMDLVYVLALIISTEAVEFDIQGYVIFCPCMGRFGNQVDQLLGVMHFTRTLNRTLVLPNFIEYPFPNTVLRPFESVFQVAGIRSYLRVVRMLDFTRDIMDILWPKENRTALCWSPHTSIYDANAPVGCHAKEGNPFGLYWDSIGISFTKDAYFGELGYDLTLGGSRTAWNERFPVSDFPVLAFASPPAPFPSRSFTWQLQRYLKWNSRIAGKADEFIRKELSSPFVAIHLRNDKDWYVRTIEYPHVCEHLPSDSTRQPLFASMQCDTEEDYDGVLTKEMCSPSKTTIVEQVVETVGTIGARSVFVASDKDHMIEDLNKALRGYEVKAHRLNPDDPLLSLAVLAKADHFIGNCVSTFSHLAKRERDTKKPPKPTSYFGIRRRTKRIEL
;
A
#
# COMPACT_ATOMS: atom_id res chain seq x y z
N MET A 1 -3.53 43.68 -70.66
CA MET A 1 -4.47 42.80 -69.94
C MET A 1 -3.66 41.99 -68.95
N LYS A 2 -3.97 42.11 -67.66
CA LYS A 2 -3.26 41.50 -66.50
C LYS A 2 -3.39 39.98 -66.51
N LEU A 3 -2.35 39.29 -66.04
CA LEU A 3 -2.35 38.06 -65.21
C LEU A 3 -0.86 37.91 -64.77
N GLY A 4 -0.43 38.14 -63.52
CA GLY A 4 -0.79 37.41 -62.30
C GLY A 4 0.08 36.15 -62.24
N MET A 5 1.24 36.15 -61.56
CA MET A 5 1.50 35.45 -60.27
C MET A 5 0.96 34.00 -60.31
N ASP A 6 1.79 32.96 -60.20
CA ASP A 6 2.17 32.47 -58.87
C ASP A 6 3.42 31.58 -58.86
N LEU A 7 4.18 31.81 -57.79
CA LEU A 7 5.37 31.14 -57.32
C LEU A 7 4.94 29.92 -56.49
N VAL A 8 5.13 28.71 -57.00
CA VAL A 8 4.81 27.49 -56.23
C VAL A 8 6.00 27.14 -55.34
N TYR A 9 6.00 27.68 -54.12
CA TYR A 9 6.81 27.14 -53.01
C TYR A 9 6.12 25.88 -52.48
N VAL A 10 6.65 24.70 -52.80
CA VAL A 10 6.29 23.46 -52.11
C VAL A 10 7.02 23.46 -50.76
N LEU A 11 6.36 23.95 -49.72
CA LEU A 11 6.82 23.80 -48.34
C LEU A 11 6.50 22.35 -47.91
N ALA A 12 7.49 21.47 -47.96
CA ALA A 12 7.38 20.15 -47.36
C ALA A 12 7.32 20.30 -45.82
N LEU A 13 6.10 20.27 -45.28
CA LEU A 13 5.87 20.11 -43.85
C LEU A 13 6.36 18.70 -43.45
N ILE A 14 7.58 18.61 -42.94
CA ILE A 14 8.05 17.45 -42.21
C ILE A 14 7.25 17.43 -40.89
N ILE A 15 6.15 16.70 -40.89
CA ILE A 15 5.47 16.30 -39.65
C ILE A 15 6.42 15.31 -38.99
N SER A 16 7.25 15.79 -38.07
CA SER A 16 8.01 14.93 -37.18
C SER A 16 7.01 14.28 -36.24
N THR A 17 6.46 13.12 -36.62
CA THR A 17 5.80 12.24 -35.67
C THR A 17 6.88 11.74 -34.73
N GLU A 18 6.98 12.29 -33.52
CA GLU A 18 7.69 11.59 -32.45
C GLU A 18 7.01 10.24 -32.30
N ALA A 19 7.68 9.18 -32.77
CA ALA A 19 7.19 7.83 -32.59
C ALA A 19 7.13 7.58 -31.08
N VAL A 20 5.95 7.23 -30.57
CA VAL A 20 5.81 6.80 -29.19
C VAL A 20 6.65 5.54 -29.02
N GLU A 21 7.76 5.64 -28.29
CA GLU A 21 8.66 4.51 -28.07
C GLU A 21 8.03 3.57 -27.03
N PHE A 22 7.50 2.45 -27.52
CA PHE A 22 6.89 1.42 -26.68
C PHE A 22 7.96 0.53 -26.04
N ASP A 23 7.74 0.12 -24.78
CA ASP A 23 8.55 -0.96 -24.20
C ASP A 23 8.23 -2.29 -24.87
N ILE A 24 9.17 -2.79 -25.67
CA ILE A 24 9.09 -4.08 -26.36
C ILE A 24 8.98 -5.28 -25.42
N GLN A 25 9.20 -5.10 -24.12
CA GLN A 25 9.03 -6.13 -23.11
C GLN A 25 7.60 -6.16 -22.52
N GLY A 26 6.72 -5.27 -22.95
CA GLY A 26 5.32 -5.22 -22.53
C GLY A 26 5.11 -4.71 -21.11
N TYR A 27 3.86 -4.75 -20.67
CA TYR A 27 3.37 -4.04 -19.48
C TYR A 27 2.67 -4.97 -18.49
N VAL A 28 2.66 -4.57 -17.22
CA VAL A 28 1.82 -5.11 -16.15
C VAL A 28 0.93 -3.98 -15.64
N ILE A 29 -0.38 -4.20 -15.64
CA ILE A 29 -1.38 -3.32 -15.04
C ILE A 29 -2.25 -4.14 -14.09
N PHE A 30 -2.66 -3.56 -12.98
CA PHE A 30 -3.48 -4.27 -12.00
C PHE A 30 -4.40 -3.31 -11.24
N CYS A 31 -5.45 -3.86 -10.65
CA CYS A 31 -6.23 -3.14 -9.64
C CYS A 31 -5.73 -3.47 -8.23
N PRO A 32 -5.40 -2.47 -7.38
CA PRO A 32 -5.21 -2.69 -5.94
C PRO A 32 -6.58 -2.85 -5.23
N CYS A 33 -7.40 -3.78 -5.70
CA CYS A 33 -8.82 -3.93 -5.35
C CYS A 33 -9.08 -4.60 -3.99
N MET A 34 -8.04 -4.99 -3.23
CA MET A 34 -8.19 -5.66 -1.94
C MET A 34 -7.77 -4.75 -0.76
N GLY A 35 -8.75 -4.40 0.07
CA GLY A 35 -8.53 -3.67 1.31
C GLY A 35 -8.25 -2.16 1.15
N ARG A 36 -7.79 -1.55 2.23
CA ARG A 36 -7.48 -0.11 2.32
C ARG A 36 -6.01 0.17 1.98
N PHE A 37 -5.59 1.43 2.03
CA PHE A 37 -4.26 1.89 1.61
C PHE A 37 -3.09 1.03 2.12
N GLY A 38 -3.11 0.61 3.39
CA GLY A 38 -2.09 -0.30 3.93
C GLY A 38 -1.98 -1.62 3.18
N ASN A 39 -3.11 -2.27 2.85
CA ASN A 39 -3.16 -3.51 2.07
C ASN A 39 -2.68 -3.28 0.63
N GLN A 40 -3.11 -2.19 0.03
CA GLN A 40 -2.77 -1.83 -1.36
C GLN A 40 -1.26 -1.62 -1.52
N VAL A 41 -0.62 -0.90 -0.59
CA VAL A 41 0.84 -0.72 -0.61
C VAL A 41 1.57 -2.02 -0.31
N ASP A 42 1.05 -2.84 0.62
CA ASP A 42 1.64 -4.14 0.96
C ASP A 42 1.69 -5.07 -0.26
N GLN A 43 0.61 -5.18 -1.02
CA GLN A 43 0.57 -5.95 -2.26
C GLN A 43 1.40 -5.31 -3.39
N LEU A 44 1.44 -3.97 -3.47
CA LEU A 44 2.28 -3.27 -4.47
C LEU A 44 3.76 -3.68 -4.36
N LEU A 45 4.29 -3.93 -3.15
CA LEU A 45 5.66 -4.41 -3.00
C LEU A 45 5.89 -5.76 -3.70
N GLY A 46 4.92 -6.68 -3.59
CA GLY A 46 4.92 -7.94 -4.31
C GLY A 46 4.82 -7.73 -5.83
N VAL A 47 3.93 -6.85 -6.29
CA VAL A 47 3.77 -6.54 -7.73
C VAL A 47 5.02 -5.90 -8.32
N MET A 48 5.71 -5.03 -7.56
CA MET A 48 7.00 -4.46 -7.95
C MET A 48 8.04 -5.56 -8.18
N HIS A 49 8.12 -6.53 -7.26
CA HIS A 49 9.02 -7.68 -7.43
C HIS A 49 8.62 -8.52 -8.65
N PHE A 50 7.35 -8.91 -8.75
CA PHE A 50 6.80 -9.69 -9.85
C PHE A 50 7.10 -9.07 -11.21
N THR A 51 6.80 -7.78 -11.38
CA THR A 51 6.97 -7.06 -12.64
C THR A 51 8.44 -6.91 -13.03
N ARG A 52 9.32 -6.61 -12.06
CA ARG A 52 10.76 -6.56 -12.29
C ARG A 52 11.30 -7.94 -12.72
N THR A 53 10.86 -9.00 -12.07
CA THR A 53 11.32 -10.37 -12.36
C THR A 53 10.86 -10.85 -13.74
N LEU A 54 9.65 -10.52 -14.17
CA LEU A 54 9.20 -10.79 -15.55
C LEU A 54 9.85 -9.86 -16.60
N ASN A 55 10.60 -8.84 -16.16
CA ASN A 55 11.18 -7.83 -17.01
C ASN A 55 10.12 -7.09 -17.86
N ARG A 56 8.99 -6.72 -17.25
CA ARG A 56 7.95 -5.89 -17.88
C ARG A 56 7.96 -4.48 -17.29
N THR A 57 7.28 -3.53 -17.93
CA THR A 57 7.04 -2.19 -17.37
C THR A 57 5.78 -2.18 -16.51
N LEU A 58 5.88 -1.64 -15.29
CA LEU A 58 4.72 -1.49 -14.41
C LEU A 58 3.93 -0.22 -14.76
N VAL A 59 2.65 -0.38 -15.08
CA VAL A 59 1.70 0.74 -15.07
C VAL A 59 1.38 1.06 -13.62
N LEU A 60 1.76 2.25 -13.17
CA LEU A 60 1.58 2.67 -11.77
C LEU A 60 0.09 2.72 -11.43
N PRO A 61 -0.36 2.07 -10.34
CA PRO A 61 -1.78 1.95 -10.04
C PRO A 61 -2.38 3.27 -9.56
N ASN A 62 -3.70 3.40 -9.70
CA ASN A 62 -4.44 4.35 -8.88
C ASN A 62 -4.73 3.69 -7.52
N PHE A 63 -4.39 4.34 -6.40
CA PHE A 63 -4.84 3.88 -5.09
C PHE A 63 -6.34 4.14 -4.91
N ILE A 64 -6.96 3.39 -4.02
CA ILE A 64 -8.40 3.41 -3.79
C ILE A 64 -8.66 3.89 -2.35
N GLU A 65 -9.37 5.01 -2.23
CA GLU A 65 -9.88 5.55 -0.97
C GLU A 65 -11.39 5.28 -0.90
N TYR A 66 -11.90 5.01 0.31
CA TYR A 66 -13.32 4.75 0.56
C TYR A 66 -13.94 5.81 1.49
N PRO A 67 -13.92 7.11 1.14
CA PRO A 67 -14.64 8.11 1.92
C PRO A 67 -16.14 7.90 1.74
N PHE A 68 -16.83 7.42 2.78
CA PHE A 68 -18.28 7.18 2.70
C PHE A 68 -19.03 8.44 2.21
N PRO A 69 -19.94 8.33 1.21
CA PRO A 69 -20.44 7.11 0.55
C PRO A 69 -19.72 6.72 -0.76
N ASN A 70 -18.59 7.35 -1.09
CA ASN A 70 -17.93 7.25 -2.40
C ASN A 70 -16.68 6.36 -2.38
N THR A 71 -16.32 5.83 -3.56
CA THR A 71 -14.99 5.27 -3.84
C THR A 71 -14.22 6.29 -4.68
N VAL A 72 -13.03 6.68 -4.24
CA VAL A 72 -12.19 7.69 -4.91
C VAL A 72 -10.88 7.06 -5.34
N LEU A 73 -10.47 7.35 -6.57
CA LEU A 73 -9.18 6.90 -7.10
C LEU A 73 -8.14 8.01 -6.97
N ARG A 74 -6.94 7.63 -6.54
CA ARG A 74 -5.80 8.53 -6.36
C ARG A 74 -4.65 8.08 -7.26
N PRO A 75 -4.21 8.89 -8.23
CA PRO A 75 -3.02 8.58 -9.02
C PRO A 75 -1.81 8.32 -8.13
N PHE A 76 -0.94 7.39 -8.52
CA PHE A 76 0.28 7.08 -7.78
C PHE A 76 1.10 8.35 -7.45
N GLU A 77 1.27 9.23 -8.42
CA GLU A 77 2.05 10.48 -8.31
C GLU A 77 1.44 11.50 -7.33
N SER A 78 0.15 11.35 -7.01
CA SER A 78 -0.51 12.15 -5.98
C SER A 78 -0.10 11.75 -4.55
N VAL A 79 0.54 10.59 -4.41
CA VAL A 79 1.00 10.03 -3.13
C VAL A 79 2.53 9.90 -3.09
N PHE A 80 3.12 9.28 -4.11
CA PHE A 80 4.54 8.95 -4.18
C PHE A 80 5.24 9.59 -5.37
N GLN A 81 6.56 9.73 -5.31
CA GLN A 81 7.38 10.22 -6.41
C GLN A 81 7.61 9.11 -7.43
N VAL A 82 7.26 9.35 -8.70
CA VAL A 82 7.51 8.42 -9.81
C VAL A 82 9.00 8.09 -9.94
N ALA A 83 9.88 9.08 -9.73
CA ALA A 83 11.33 8.88 -9.78
C ALA A 83 11.85 7.85 -8.76
N GLY A 84 11.22 7.78 -7.57
CA GLY A 84 11.60 6.84 -6.52
C GLY A 84 11.42 5.39 -6.98
N ILE A 85 10.23 5.05 -7.45
CA ILE A 85 9.92 3.69 -7.93
C ILE A 85 10.64 3.37 -9.25
N ARG A 86 10.82 4.36 -10.13
CA ARG A 86 11.55 4.21 -11.40
C ARG A 86 13.02 3.78 -11.21
N SER A 87 13.64 4.12 -10.08
CA SER A 87 14.99 3.65 -9.75
C SER A 87 15.09 2.14 -9.48
N TYR A 88 13.95 1.47 -9.26
CA TYR A 88 13.88 0.02 -9.05
C TYR A 88 13.33 -0.75 -10.24
N LEU A 89 12.36 -0.25 -10.99
CA LEU A 89 11.85 -0.95 -12.17
C LEU A 89 11.38 0.04 -13.22
N ARG A 90 11.21 -0.43 -14.46
CA ARG A 90 10.59 0.38 -15.52
C ARG A 90 9.13 0.61 -15.16
N VAL A 91 8.70 1.87 -15.23
CA VAL A 91 7.37 2.30 -14.84
C VAL A 91 6.84 3.35 -15.81
N VAL A 92 5.52 3.36 -15.98
CA VAL A 92 4.77 4.39 -16.69
C VAL A 92 3.60 4.85 -15.82
N ARG A 93 3.24 6.14 -15.90
CA ARG A 93 2.06 6.64 -15.17
C ARG A 93 0.80 6.06 -15.79
N MET A 94 -0.25 5.85 -14.98
CA MET A 94 -1.55 5.41 -15.50
C MET A 94 -2.05 6.32 -16.62
N LEU A 95 -1.93 7.64 -16.46
CA LEU A 95 -2.34 8.63 -17.45
C LEU A 95 -1.59 8.52 -18.78
N ASP A 96 -0.27 8.30 -18.73
CA ASP A 96 0.55 8.15 -19.95
C ASP A 96 0.21 6.82 -20.64
N PHE A 97 0.01 5.75 -19.86
CA PHE A 97 -0.38 4.46 -20.40
C PHE A 97 -1.73 4.53 -21.12
N THR A 98 -2.76 5.08 -20.48
CA THR A 98 -4.10 5.14 -21.07
C THR A 98 -4.18 6.07 -22.27
N ARG A 99 -3.43 7.19 -22.26
CA ARG A 99 -3.44 8.18 -23.35
C ARG A 99 -2.60 7.76 -24.55
N ASP A 100 -1.37 7.28 -24.32
CA ASP A 100 -0.35 7.17 -25.37
C ASP A 100 -0.06 5.72 -25.80
N ILE A 101 -0.38 4.72 -24.97
CA ILE A 101 0.07 3.33 -25.16
C ILE A 101 -1.10 2.36 -25.36
N MET A 102 -2.13 2.48 -24.54
CA MET A 102 -3.16 1.47 -24.33
C MET A 102 -3.86 1.07 -25.62
N ASP A 103 -4.40 2.03 -26.39
CA ASP A 103 -5.19 1.71 -27.59
C ASP A 103 -4.33 1.24 -28.78
N ILE A 104 -3.02 1.50 -28.76
CA ILE A 104 -2.09 1.08 -29.84
C ILE A 104 -1.63 -0.36 -29.61
N LEU A 105 -1.18 -0.71 -28.40
CA LEU A 105 -0.68 -2.05 -28.08
C LEU A 105 -1.76 -3.02 -27.59
N TRP A 106 -2.85 -2.51 -27.04
CA TRP A 106 -3.86 -3.29 -26.34
C TRP A 106 -5.28 -2.78 -26.67
N PRO A 107 -5.68 -2.89 -27.95
CA PRO A 107 -6.95 -2.37 -28.44
C PRO A 107 -8.13 -3.07 -27.77
N LYS A 108 -9.30 -2.41 -27.75
CA LYS A 108 -10.47 -2.79 -26.95
C LYS A 108 -10.89 -4.25 -27.12
N GLU A 109 -10.83 -4.76 -28.35
CA GLU A 109 -11.18 -6.13 -28.74
C GLU A 109 -10.25 -7.21 -28.17
N ASN A 110 -9.02 -6.84 -27.77
CA ASN A 110 -7.99 -7.75 -27.28
C ASN A 110 -7.71 -7.61 -25.77
N ARG A 111 -8.52 -6.84 -25.04
CA ARG A 111 -8.32 -6.61 -23.62
C ARG A 111 -8.66 -7.86 -22.82
N THR A 112 -7.61 -8.54 -22.36
CA THR A 112 -7.69 -9.81 -21.63
C THR A 112 -7.50 -9.58 -20.14
N ALA A 113 -8.44 -10.03 -19.31
CA ALA A 113 -8.29 -10.04 -17.86
C ALA A 113 -7.54 -11.30 -17.42
N LEU A 114 -6.60 -11.15 -16.48
CA LEU A 114 -5.89 -12.24 -15.85
C LEU A 114 -6.39 -12.46 -14.41
N CYS A 115 -6.75 -13.71 -14.10
CA CYS A 115 -7.12 -14.15 -12.77
C CYS A 115 -6.57 -15.56 -12.46
N TRP A 116 -6.68 -16.00 -11.21
CA TRP A 116 -6.13 -17.29 -10.77
C TRP A 116 -6.79 -18.47 -11.50
N SER A 117 -8.11 -18.55 -11.44
CA SER A 117 -8.93 -19.60 -12.06
C SER A 117 -10.29 -19.00 -12.42
N PRO A 118 -11.00 -19.58 -13.40
CA PRO A 118 -12.38 -19.18 -13.66
C PRO A 118 -13.23 -19.42 -12.42
N HIS A 119 -14.16 -18.52 -12.15
CA HIS A 119 -15.18 -18.67 -11.11
C HIS A 119 -16.55 -18.24 -11.65
N THR A 120 -17.61 -18.58 -10.91
CA THR A 120 -18.95 -18.08 -11.20
C THR A 120 -19.08 -16.64 -10.77
N SER A 121 -19.91 -15.89 -11.49
CA SER A 121 -20.38 -14.57 -11.10
C SER A 121 -21.15 -14.63 -9.78
N ILE A 122 -20.97 -13.62 -8.94
CA ILE A 122 -21.64 -13.44 -7.64
C ILE A 122 -22.97 -12.69 -7.81
N TYR A 123 -23.06 -11.76 -8.77
CA TYR A 123 -24.21 -10.88 -8.98
C TYR A 123 -25.12 -11.30 -10.14
N ASP A 124 -24.65 -12.17 -11.03
CA ASP A 124 -25.42 -12.70 -12.16
C ASP A 124 -25.23 -14.21 -12.32
N ALA A 125 -26.20 -14.98 -11.85
CA ALA A 125 -26.17 -16.44 -11.89
C ALA A 125 -26.18 -17.03 -13.32
N ASN A 126 -26.52 -16.24 -14.35
CA ASN A 126 -26.55 -16.70 -15.74
C ASN A 126 -25.29 -16.31 -16.53
N ALA A 127 -24.39 -15.51 -15.93
CA ALA A 127 -23.15 -15.13 -16.59
C ALA A 127 -22.22 -16.35 -16.80
N PRO A 128 -21.50 -16.43 -17.93
CA PRO A 128 -20.52 -17.49 -18.15
C PRO A 128 -19.40 -17.41 -17.11
N VAL A 129 -18.82 -18.55 -16.74
CA VAL A 129 -17.67 -18.60 -15.82
C VAL A 129 -16.47 -17.85 -16.41
N GLY A 130 -15.78 -17.09 -15.57
CA GLY A 130 -14.67 -16.27 -16.01
C GLY A 130 -13.95 -15.58 -14.85
N CYS A 131 -13.22 -14.52 -15.16
CA CYS A 131 -12.52 -13.71 -14.16
C CYS A 131 -13.42 -12.65 -13.50
N HIS A 132 -14.54 -12.30 -14.14
CA HIS A 132 -15.48 -11.27 -13.67
C HIS A 132 -14.78 -9.99 -13.15
N ALA A 133 -13.74 -9.53 -13.86
CA ALA A 133 -12.76 -8.56 -13.37
C ALA A 133 -13.31 -7.16 -13.00
N LYS A 134 -14.58 -6.88 -13.33
CA LYS A 134 -15.29 -5.63 -13.06
C LYS A 134 -16.48 -5.80 -12.12
N GLU A 135 -16.64 -6.98 -11.53
CA GLU A 135 -17.78 -7.31 -10.69
C GLU A 135 -17.62 -6.72 -9.27
N GLY A 136 -18.61 -5.94 -8.83
CA GLY A 136 -18.63 -5.31 -7.50
C GLY A 136 -17.75 -4.06 -7.36
N ASN A 137 -17.65 -3.57 -6.13
CA ASN A 137 -16.84 -2.40 -5.75
C ASN A 137 -15.60 -2.89 -4.97
N PRO A 138 -14.38 -2.45 -5.32
CA PRO A 138 -14.04 -1.35 -6.23
C PRO A 138 -13.76 -1.74 -7.68
N PHE A 139 -13.89 -3.02 -8.05
CA PHE A 139 -13.47 -3.58 -9.32
C PHE A 139 -14.01 -2.83 -10.55
N GLY A 140 -15.33 -2.71 -10.68
CA GLY A 140 -15.94 -2.05 -11.84
C GLY A 140 -15.48 -0.60 -11.99
N LEU A 141 -15.63 0.17 -10.91
CA LEU A 141 -15.25 1.60 -10.85
C LEU A 141 -13.78 1.83 -11.20
N TYR A 142 -12.87 0.96 -10.72
CA TYR A 142 -11.44 1.08 -11.03
C TYR A 142 -11.19 1.03 -12.53
N TRP A 143 -11.67 -0.03 -13.20
CA TRP A 143 -11.44 -0.23 -14.63
C TRP A 143 -12.23 0.77 -15.50
N ASP A 144 -13.46 1.13 -15.09
CA ASP A 144 -14.27 2.14 -15.77
C ASP A 144 -13.58 3.50 -15.82
N SER A 145 -12.95 3.92 -14.71
CA SER A 145 -12.28 5.22 -14.60
C SER A 145 -11.14 5.43 -15.59
N ILE A 146 -10.55 4.34 -16.09
CA ILE A 146 -9.44 4.31 -17.04
C ILE A 146 -9.88 3.77 -18.40
N GLY A 147 -11.19 3.64 -18.62
CA GLY A 147 -11.77 3.26 -19.91
C GLY A 147 -11.51 1.82 -20.30
N ILE A 148 -11.30 0.90 -19.35
CA ILE A 148 -11.03 -0.52 -19.58
C ILE A 148 -12.30 -1.36 -19.40
N SER A 149 -12.59 -2.14 -20.44
CA SER A 149 -13.51 -3.28 -20.42
C SER A 149 -12.77 -4.46 -21.02
N PHE A 150 -13.01 -5.65 -20.47
CA PHE A 150 -12.35 -6.88 -20.90
C PHE A 150 -13.25 -7.67 -21.84
N THR A 151 -12.67 -8.27 -22.87
CA THR A 151 -13.36 -9.10 -23.86
C THR A 151 -12.94 -10.57 -23.76
N LYS A 152 -11.85 -10.86 -23.05
CA LYS A 152 -11.25 -12.18 -22.90
C LYS A 152 -10.79 -12.38 -21.46
N ASP A 153 -10.69 -13.64 -21.06
CA ASP A 153 -10.10 -14.06 -19.79
C ASP A 153 -8.92 -14.99 -20.03
N ALA A 154 -7.93 -14.92 -19.15
CA ALA A 154 -6.79 -15.82 -19.11
C ALA A 154 -6.44 -16.19 -17.66
N TYR A 155 -5.95 -17.41 -17.47
CA TYR A 155 -5.78 -18.00 -16.14
C TYR A 155 -4.33 -18.36 -15.87
N PHE A 156 -3.85 -18.04 -14.67
CA PHE A 156 -2.45 -18.26 -14.27
C PHE A 156 -2.28 -19.13 -13.02
N GLY A 157 -3.35 -19.72 -12.48
CA GLY A 157 -3.30 -20.47 -11.22
C GLY A 157 -2.30 -21.63 -11.20
N GLU A 158 -2.07 -22.28 -12.34
CA GLU A 158 -1.05 -23.34 -12.48
C GLU A 158 0.39 -22.81 -12.36
N LEU A 159 0.62 -21.54 -12.71
CA LEU A 159 1.93 -20.89 -12.60
C LEU A 159 2.17 -20.30 -11.21
N GLY A 160 1.09 -19.81 -10.57
CA GLY A 160 1.17 -18.97 -9.38
C GLY A 160 1.88 -17.63 -9.63
N TYR A 161 1.98 -16.80 -8.59
CA TYR A 161 2.65 -15.49 -8.66
C TYR A 161 4.00 -15.44 -7.90
N ASP A 162 4.43 -16.56 -7.31
CA ASP A 162 5.73 -16.66 -6.65
C ASP A 162 6.83 -16.96 -7.67
N LEU A 163 7.51 -15.90 -8.11
CA LEU A 163 8.61 -15.99 -9.07
C LEU A 163 9.97 -16.28 -8.42
N THR A 164 10.01 -16.55 -7.11
CA THR A 164 11.23 -17.01 -6.44
C THR A 164 11.50 -18.49 -6.67
N LEU A 165 10.47 -19.24 -7.08
CA LEU A 165 10.58 -20.65 -7.44
C LEU A 165 11.29 -20.82 -8.80
N GLY A 166 12.17 -21.82 -8.88
CA GLY A 166 12.92 -22.12 -10.10
C GLY A 166 12.00 -22.45 -11.26
N GLY A 167 12.25 -21.87 -12.44
CA GLY A 167 11.45 -22.10 -13.65
C GLY A 167 10.18 -21.25 -13.78
N SER A 168 9.66 -20.66 -12.69
CA SER A 168 8.41 -19.87 -12.74
C SER A 168 8.46 -18.73 -13.76
N ARG A 169 9.58 -17.98 -13.82
CA ARG A 169 9.74 -16.89 -14.79
C ARG A 169 9.65 -17.40 -16.24
N THR A 170 10.29 -18.52 -16.54
CA THR A 170 10.28 -19.11 -17.88
C THR A 170 8.86 -19.54 -18.25
N ALA A 171 8.18 -20.24 -17.35
CA ALA A 171 6.80 -20.69 -17.55
C ALA A 171 5.83 -19.51 -17.77
N TRP A 172 6.01 -18.40 -17.06
CA TRP A 172 5.25 -17.16 -17.30
C TRP A 172 5.49 -16.58 -18.69
N ASN A 173 6.74 -16.53 -19.16
CA ASN A 173 7.06 -15.99 -20.48
C ASN A 173 6.63 -16.91 -21.63
N GLU A 174 6.62 -18.22 -21.41
CA GLU A 174 6.09 -19.22 -22.36
C GLU A 174 4.57 -19.15 -22.46
N ARG A 175 3.88 -19.01 -21.32
CA ARG A 175 2.41 -18.95 -21.28
C ARG A 175 1.86 -17.60 -21.74
N PHE A 176 2.55 -16.52 -21.41
CA PHE A 176 2.13 -15.15 -21.70
C PHE A 176 3.25 -14.38 -22.43
N PRO A 177 3.61 -14.78 -23.66
CA PRO A 177 4.63 -14.08 -24.43
C PRO A 177 4.17 -12.66 -24.78
N VAL A 178 5.12 -11.74 -24.91
CA VAL A 178 4.82 -10.31 -25.17
C VAL A 178 4.10 -10.10 -26.50
N SER A 179 4.35 -10.95 -27.50
CA SER A 179 3.67 -10.88 -28.81
C SER A 179 2.16 -11.01 -28.71
N ASP A 180 1.68 -11.85 -27.80
CA ASP A 180 0.27 -12.21 -27.66
C ASP A 180 -0.36 -11.49 -26.46
N PHE A 181 0.47 -11.24 -25.44
CA PHE A 181 0.11 -10.54 -24.21
C PHE A 181 1.05 -9.34 -24.00
N PRO A 182 0.92 -8.26 -24.81
CA PRO A 182 1.70 -7.04 -24.62
C PRO A 182 1.36 -6.36 -23.29
N VAL A 183 0.17 -6.61 -22.74
CA VAL A 183 -0.29 -6.12 -21.44
C VAL A 183 -0.84 -7.28 -20.62
N LEU A 184 -0.25 -7.52 -19.45
CA LEU A 184 -0.80 -8.42 -18.43
C LEU A 184 -1.67 -7.60 -17.47
N ALA A 185 -3.00 -7.71 -17.62
CA ALA A 185 -3.97 -6.94 -16.85
C ALA A 185 -4.64 -7.79 -15.78
N PHE A 186 -4.30 -7.56 -14.52
CA PHE A 186 -4.74 -8.40 -13.40
C PHE A 186 -5.91 -7.79 -12.63
N ALA A 187 -7.01 -8.54 -12.49
CA ALA A 187 -8.19 -8.12 -11.71
C ALA A 187 -7.87 -7.88 -10.22
N SER A 188 -6.92 -8.64 -9.69
CA SER A 188 -6.37 -8.51 -8.33
C SER A 188 -4.84 -8.52 -8.39
N PRO A 189 -4.12 -7.92 -7.43
CA PRO A 189 -2.67 -7.83 -7.49
C PRO A 189 -2.00 -9.22 -7.62
N PRO A 190 -1.08 -9.46 -8.57
CA PRO A 190 -0.32 -10.71 -8.68
C PRO A 190 0.77 -10.78 -7.60
N ALA A 191 0.36 -10.76 -6.33
CA ALA A 191 1.22 -10.66 -5.17
C ALA A 191 0.58 -11.32 -3.94
N PRO A 192 1.40 -11.92 -3.05
CA PRO A 192 0.90 -12.43 -1.78
C PRO A 192 0.41 -11.29 -0.89
N PHE A 193 -0.61 -11.59 -0.11
CA PHE A 193 -1.01 -10.78 1.04
C PHE A 193 -1.18 -11.72 2.25
N PRO A 194 -0.52 -11.45 3.39
CA PRO A 194 0.42 -10.35 3.64
C PRO A 194 1.72 -10.44 2.81
N SER A 195 2.40 -9.31 2.64
CA SER A 195 3.66 -9.21 1.89
C SER A 195 4.76 -10.05 2.55
N ARG A 196 5.58 -10.69 1.71
CA ARG A 196 6.71 -11.52 2.15
C ARG A 196 7.88 -10.63 2.60
N SER A 197 8.62 -11.08 3.60
CA SER A 197 9.75 -10.34 4.20
C SER A 197 10.79 -9.86 3.19
N PHE A 198 11.09 -10.67 2.17
CA PHE A 198 12.03 -10.31 1.10
C PHE A 198 11.53 -9.18 0.18
N THR A 199 10.30 -8.68 0.34
CA THR A 199 9.79 -7.52 -0.41
C THR A 199 9.74 -6.25 0.44
N TRP A 200 9.88 -6.34 1.77
CA TRP A 200 9.69 -5.21 2.66
C TRP A 200 10.69 -4.07 2.41
N GLN A 201 11.94 -4.42 2.08
CA GLN A 201 12.97 -3.44 1.74
C GLN A 201 12.69 -2.66 0.45
N LEU A 202 11.71 -3.07 -0.36
CA LEU A 202 11.27 -2.32 -1.55
C LEU A 202 10.52 -1.04 -1.18
N GLN A 203 10.03 -0.92 0.06
CA GLN A 203 9.46 0.33 0.58
C GLN A 203 10.42 1.53 0.41
N ARG A 204 11.75 1.29 0.35
CA ARG A 204 12.75 2.34 0.12
C ARG A 204 12.51 3.13 -1.17
N TYR A 205 11.83 2.56 -2.15
CA TYR A 205 11.55 3.17 -3.45
C TYR A 205 10.22 3.94 -3.49
N LEU A 206 9.35 3.75 -2.49
CA LEU A 206 8.10 4.49 -2.34
C LEU A 206 8.36 5.76 -1.52
N LYS A 207 8.78 6.83 -2.20
CA LYS A 207 9.06 8.13 -1.57
C LYS A 207 7.82 9.02 -1.63
N TRP A 208 7.38 9.58 -0.50
CA TRP A 208 6.29 10.57 -0.48
C TRP A 208 6.56 11.69 -1.48
N ASN A 209 5.52 12.13 -2.19
CA ASN A 209 5.64 13.30 -3.04
C ASN A 209 5.97 14.57 -2.23
N SER A 210 6.43 15.62 -2.91
CA SER A 210 6.87 16.86 -2.26
C SER A 210 5.78 17.51 -1.43
N ARG A 211 4.51 17.39 -1.84
CA ARG A 211 3.36 17.94 -1.12
C ARG A 211 3.15 17.27 0.23
N ILE A 212 3.09 15.94 0.27
CA ILE A 212 2.89 15.19 1.52
C ILE A 212 4.13 15.34 2.42
N ALA A 213 5.33 15.21 1.86
CA ALA A 213 6.57 15.37 2.60
C ALA A 213 6.68 16.78 3.23
N GLY A 214 6.41 17.83 2.44
CA GLY A 214 6.45 19.21 2.90
C GLY A 214 5.42 19.52 3.98
N LYS A 215 4.18 19.01 3.84
CA LYS A 215 3.14 19.14 4.88
C LYS A 215 3.53 18.41 6.17
N ALA A 216 4.14 17.23 6.07
CA ALA A 216 4.60 16.49 7.25
C ALA A 216 5.69 17.27 7.99
N ASP A 217 6.66 17.80 7.25
CA ASP A 217 7.75 18.61 7.81
C ASP A 217 7.23 19.91 8.43
N GLU A 218 6.24 20.55 7.80
CA GLU A 218 5.59 21.74 8.35
C GLU A 218 4.86 21.44 9.66
N PHE A 219 4.06 20.37 9.70
CA PHE A 219 3.33 19.96 10.89
C PHE A 219 4.30 19.63 12.03
N ILE A 220 5.33 18.82 11.77
CA ILE A 220 6.35 18.48 12.77
C ILE A 220 6.99 19.76 13.32
N ARG A 221 7.43 20.68 12.46
CA ARG A 221 8.09 21.92 12.90
C ARG A 221 7.19 22.81 13.76
N LYS A 222 5.89 22.87 13.46
CA LYS A 222 4.94 23.75 14.15
C LYS A 222 4.43 23.17 15.46
N GLU A 223 4.14 21.87 15.47
CA GLU A 223 3.37 21.24 16.54
C GLU A 223 4.21 20.30 17.41
N LEU A 224 5.34 19.77 16.90
CA LEU A 224 6.08 18.69 17.55
C LEU A 224 7.50 19.12 17.91
N SER A 225 7.78 19.15 19.21
CA SER A 225 9.15 19.29 19.71
C SER A 225 9.86 17.93 19.72
N SER A 226 10.92 17.76 18.92
CA SER A 226 11.78 16.56 18.93
C SER A 226 12.60 16.46 20.23
N PRO A 227 13.04 15.29 20.72
CA PRO A 227 12.62 14.00 20.23
C PRO A 227 11.13 13.81 20.48
N PHE A 228 10.40 13.23 19.53
CA PHE A 228 8.97 12.98 19.67
C PHE A 228 8.65 11.51 19.44
N VAL A 229 7.70 11.02 20.23
CA VAL A 229 7.11 9.69 20.04
C VAL A 229 5.93 9.84 19.09
N ALA A 230 5.84 9.00 18.07
CA ALA A 230 4.63 8.88 17.28
C ALA A 230 3.96 7.54 17.57
N ILE A 231 2.63 7.53 17.67
CA ILE A 231 1.87 6.31 17.89
C ILE A 231 0.77 6.15 16.86
N HIS A 232 0.50 4.90 16.50
CA HIS A 232 -0.65 4.54 15.67
C HIS A 232 -1.66 3.74 16.48
N LEU A 233 -2.83 4.34 16.69
CA LEU A 233 -3.97 3.71 17.36
C LEU A 233 -4.93 3.18 16.29
N ARG A 234 -5.22 1.89 16.36
CA ARG A 234 -6.16 1.21 15.47
C ARG A 234 -7.31 0.69 16.33
N ASN A 235 -8.40 1.44 16.42
CA ASN A 235 -9.46 1.25 17.42
C ASN A 235 -10.89 1.56 16.89
N ASP A 236 -11.09 1.61 15.58
CA ASP A 236 -12.43 1.66 15.00
C ASP A 236 -13.23 0.35 15.24
N LYS A 237 -14.56 0.40 15.09
CA LYS A 237 -15.50 -0.68 15.37
C LYS A 237 -15.18 -1.96 14.60
N ASP A 238 -14.78 -1.86 13.33
CA ASP A 238 -14.40 -3.02 12.51
C ASP A 238 -13.18 -3.76 13.09
N TRP A 239 -12.32 -3.04 13.79
CA TRP A 239 -11.13 -3.56 14.45
C TRP A 239 -11.44 -4.08 15.86
N TYR A 240 -12.32 -3.38 16.58
CA TYR A 240 -12.70 -3.66 17.96
C TYR A 240 -14.20 -3.37 18.21
N VAL A 241 -14.98 -4.37 18.65
CA VAL A 241 -16.11 -4.19 19.58
C VAL A 241 -16.41 -5.49 20.34
N ARG A 242 -16.80 -5.34 21.60
CA ARG A 242 -17.28 -6.38 22.53
C ARG A 242 -18.80 -6.56 22.46
N THR A 243 -19.35 -6.90 21.29
CA THR A 243 -20.77 -7.30 21.21
C THR A 243 -20.86 -8.71 20.67
N ILE A 244 -21.64 -9.53 21.37
CA ILE A 244 -21.81 -10.98 21.14
C ILE A 244 -22.35 -11.26 19.72
N GLU A 245 -22.91 -10.26 19.04
CA GLU A 245 -23.58 -10.40 17.76
C GLU A 245 -22.64 -10.43 16.54
N TYR A 246 -21.42 -9.87 16.63
CA TYR A 246 -20.42 -9.88 15.55
C TYR A 246 -18.99 -9.90 16.11
N PRO A 247 -18.28 -11.05 16.15
CA PRO A 247 -16.88 -11.07 16.54
C PRO A 247 -16.02 -10.30 15.52
N HIS A 248 -15.10 -9.44 15.99
CA HIS A 248 -14.26 -8.58 15.15
C HIS A 248 -12.88 -9.19 14.89
N VAL A 249 -12.05 -8.56 14.04
CA VAL A 249 -10.77 -9.14 13.58
C VAL A 249 -9.87 -9.62 14.73
N CYS A 250 -9.70 -8.82 15.78
CA CYS A 250 -8.87 -9.19 16.92
C CYS A 250 -9.51 -10.23 17.86
N GLU A 251 -10.83 -10.39 17.83
CA GLU A 251 -11.53 -11.39 18.66
C GLU A 251 -11.44 -12.82 18.09
N HIS A 252 -11.25 -12.92 16.78
CA HIS A 252 -11.02 -14.18 16.06
C HIS A 252 -9.61 -14.75 16.25
N LEU A 253 -8.72 -14.04 16.95
CA LEU A 253 -7.44 -14.60 17.32
C LEU A 253 -7.68 -15.86 18.16
N PRO A 254 -7.16 -17.02 17.74
CA PRO A 254 -7.31 -18.25 18.48
C PRO A 254 -6.86 -18.05 19.93
N SER A 255 -7.59 -18.62 20.87
CA SER A 255 -7.16 -18.67 22.27
C SER A 255 -5.98 -19.63 22.47
N ASP A 256 -5.71 -20.49 21.48
CA ASP A 256 -4.55 -21.36 21.46
C ASP A 256 -3.33 -20.64 20.85
N SER A 257 -2.13 -21.10 21.21
CA SER A 257 -0.86 -20.51 20.79
C SER A 257 -0.49 -20.84 19.33
N THR A 258 -1.48 -20.92 18.44
CA THR A 258 -1.23 -21.19 17.02
C THR A 258 -0.59 -19.97 16.35
N ARG A 259 0.57 -20.19 15.74
CA ARG A 259 1.38 -19.15 15.09
C ARG A 259 0.87 -18.82 13.68
N GLN A 260 -0.42 -18.50 13.54
CA GLN A 260 -0.94 -18.07 12.25
C GLN A 260 -0.74 -16.56 12.06
N PRO A 261 -0.09 -16.13 10.97
CA PRO A 261 0.00 -14.72 10.64
C PRO A 261 -1.39 -14.11 10.45
N LEU A 262 -1.65 -12.99 11.13
CA LEU A 262 -2.81 -12.15 10.88
C LEU A 262 -2.33 -10.83 10.31
N PHE A 263 -2.70 -10.54 9.06
CA PHE A 263 -2.30 -9.32 8.36
C PHE A 263 -0.79 -9.05 8.53
N ALA A 264 -0.39 -7.91 9.07
CA ALA A 264 1.02 -7.55 9.17
C ALA A 264 1.74 -8.14 10.37
N SER A 265 1.17 -9.09 11.12
CA SER A 265 1.71 -9.55 12.41
C SER A 265 3.16 -10.07 12.37
N MET A 266 3.63 -10.58 11.23
CA MET A 266 5.04 -10.98 11.08
C MET A 266 6.04 -9.81 11.20
N GLN A 267 5.58 -8.56 11.13
CA GLN A 267 6.45 -7.39 11.28
C GLN A 267 7.05 -7.27 12.69
N CYS A 268 6.40 -7.85 13.71
CA CYS A 268 6.95 -7.88 15.07
C CYS A 268 7.85 -9.09 15.35
N ASP A 269 8.05 -10.01 14.40
CA ASP A 269 9.04 -11.09 14.52
C ASP A 269 10.48 -10.56 14.69
N THR A 270 10.71 -9.28 14.37
CA THR A 270 12.00 -8.62 14.56
C THR A 270 12.19 -8.01 15.96
N GLU A 271 11.16 -8.01 16.82
CA GLU A 271 11.23 -7.47 18.17
C GLU A 271 11.88 -8.47 19.13
N GLU A 272 12.88 -8.02 19.89
CA GLU A 272 13.64 -8.87 20.84
C GLU A 272 12.73 -9.53 21.88
N ASP A 273 11.71 -8.80 22.34
CA ASP A 273 10.80 -9.22 23.41
C ASP A 273 9.54 -9.95 22.91
N TYR A 274 9.43 -10.25 21.62
CA TYR A 274 8.31 -10.98 21.05
C TYR A 274 8.57 -12.49 21.07
N ASP A 275 7.66 -13.25 21.69
CA ASP A 275 7.77 -14.71 21.84
C ASP A 275 7.18 -15.51 20.66
N GLY A 276 6.76 -14.81 19.60
CA GLY A 276 6.15 -15.39 18.41
C GLY A 276 4.68 -15.73 18.55
N VAL A 277 4.03 -15.36 19.67
CA VAL A 277 2.60 -15.60 19.89
C VAL A 277 1.81 -14.30 19.84
N LEU A 278 0.98 -14.15 18.80
CA LEU A 278 0.14 -12.97 18.64
C LEU A 278 -1.01 -12.98 19.67
N THR A 279 -1.10 -11.93 20.47
CA THR A 279 -2.14 -11.81 21.51
C THR A 279 -3.22 -10.79 21.14
N LYS A 280 -4.40 -10.92 21.78
CA LYS A 280 -5.47 -9.91 21.66
C LYS A 280 -5.01 -8.53 22.11
N GLU A 281 -4.15 -8.45 23.13
CA GLU A 281 -3.59 -7.18 23.61
C GLU A 281 -2.65 -6.53 22.58
N MET A 282 -1.91 -7.31 21.78
CA MET A 282 -1.10 -6.78 20.68
C MET A 282 -1.95 -6.29 19.50
N CYS A 283 -3.08 -6.97 19.24
CA CYS A 283 -3.99 -6.64 18.16
C CYS A 283 -4.87 -5.42 18.50
N SER A 284 -5.41 -5.38 19.72
CA SER A 284 -6.31 -4.34 20.21
C SER A 284 -5.93 -3.98 21.66
N PRO A 285 -4.87 -3.18 21.85
CA PRO A 285 -4.35 -2.86 23.17
C PRO A 285 -5.38 -2.09 24.00
N SER A 286 -5.41 -2.41 25.29
CA SER A 286 -6.21 -1.68 26.26
C SER A 286 -5.71 -0.23 26.40
N LYS A 287 -6.62 0.65 26.83
CA LYS A 287 -6.28 2.03 27.19
C LYS A 287 -5.13 2.12 28.19
N THR A 288 -5.11 1.21 29.17
CA THR A 288 -4.03 1.11 30.16
C THR A 288 -2.70 0.78 29.49
N THR A 289 -2.66 -0.23 28.63
CA THR A 289 -1.43 -0.59 27.89
C THR A 289 -0.92 0.54 27.02
N ILE A 290 -1.82 1.22 26.30
CA ILE A 290 -1.46 2.37 25.47
C ILE A 290 -0.80 3.46 26.30
N VAL A 291 -1.45 3.86 27.41
CA VAL A 291 -0.94 4.93 28.28
C VAL A 291 0.39 4.55 28.93
N GLU A 292 0.49 3.35 29.49
CA GLU A 292 1.72 2.88 30.15
C GLU A 292 2.91 2.86 29.20
N GLN A 293 2.77 2.24 28.02
CA GLN A 293 3.86 2.13 27.05
C GLN A 293 4.25 3.48 26.44
N VAL A 294 3.30 4.40 26.25
CA VAL A 294 3.61 5.77 25.81
C VAL A 294 4.39 6.51 26.88
N VAL A 295 3.95 6.50 28.14
CA VAL A 295 4.64 7.16 29.25
C VAL A 295 6.05 6.59 29.43
N GLU A 296 6.19 5.26 29.39
CA GLU A 296 7.48 4.58 29.45
C GLU A 296 8.43 5.02 28.33
N THR A 297 7.94 5.04 27.09
CA THR A 297 8.75 5.44 25.92
C THR A 297 9.13 6.92 26.00
N VAL A 298 8.21 7.79 26.40
CA VAL A 298 8.46 9.23 26.59
C VAL A 298 9.58 9.44 27.62
N GLY A 299 9.52 8.76 28.77
CA GLY A 299 10.56 8.83 29.78
C GLY A 299 11.90 8.27 29.30
N THR A 300 11.87 7.14 28.56
CA THR A 300 13.07 6.46 28.06
C THR A 300 13.89 7.31 27.10
N ILE A 301 13.23 8.00 26.15
CA ILE A 301 13.92 8.81 25.13
C ILE A 301 13.98 10.30 25.48
N GLY A 302 13.40 10.71 26.61
CA GLY A 302 13.25 12.12 26.97
C GLY A 302 12.42 12.90 25.94
N ALA A 303 11.32 12.31 25.47
CA ALA A 303 10.49 12.91 24.43
C ALA A 303 9.88 14.23 24.89
N ARG A 304 9.77 15.21 23.99
CA ARG A 304 9.20 16.55 24.27
C ARG A 304 7.79 16.72 23.69
N SER A 305 7.35 15.82 22.82
CA SER A 305 5.99 15.78 22.28
C SER A 305 5.59 14.36 21.88
N VAL A 306 4.29 14.13 21.79
CA VAL A 306 3.71 12.89 21.26
C VAL A 306 2.82 13.21 20.06
N PHE A 307 2.96 12.47 18.98
CA PHE A 307 2.04 12.52 17.84
C PHE A 307 1.15 11.28 17.83
N VAL A 308 -0.15 11.47 17.60
CA VAL A 308 -1.14 10.39 17.53
C VAL A 308 -1.80 10.38 16.15
N ALA A 309 -1.64 9.27 15.44
CA ALA A 309 -2.47 8.90 14.30
C ALA A 309 -3.50 7.87 14.75
N SER A 310 -4.77 8.07 14.41
CA SER A 310 -5.84 7.13 14.78
C SER A 310 -6.89 7.03 13.69
N ASP A 311 -7.41 5.82 13.50
CA ASP A 311 -8.58 5.60 12.64
C ASP A 311 -9.89 6.08 13.26
N LYS A 312 -9.92 6.32 14.58
CA LYS A 312 -11.12 6.80 15.28
C LYS A 312 -10.82 7.64 16.52
N ASP A 313 -10.38 7.01 17.62
CA ASP A 313 -10.13 7.69 18.89
C ASP A 313 -8.63 7.94 19.06
N HIS A 314 -8.24 9.21 19.11
CA HIS A 314 -6.85 9.64 19.29
C HIS A 314 -6.43 9.68 20.77
N MET A 315 -7.34 9.47 21.72
CA MET A 315 -7.04 9.43 23.16
C MET A 315 -6.27 10.66 23.69
N ILE A 316 -6.42 11.82 23.05
CA ILE A 316 -5.59 13.01 23.32
C ILE A 316 -5.73 13.46 24.78
N GLU A 317 -6.94 13.46 25.33
CA GLU A 317 -7.19 13.87 26.72
C GLU A 317 -6.53 12.93 27.73
N ASP A 318 -6.64 11.62 27.50
CA ASP A 318 -6.07 10.60 28.38
C ASP A 318 -4.55 10.63 28.37
N LEU A 319 -3.95 10.76 27.19
CA LEU A 319 -2.51 10.87 27.02
C LEU A 319 -2.00 12.17 27.67
N ASN A 320 -2.66 13.31 27.44
CA ASN A 320 -2.27 14.58 28.05
C ASN A 320 -2.39 14.56 29.59
N LYS A 321 -3.37 13.84 30.13
CA LYS A 321 -3.50 13.64 31.59
C LYS A 321 -2.32 12.83 32.13
N ALA A 322 -1.96 11.74 31.47
CA ALA A 322 -0.87 10.86 31.90
C ALA A 322 0.52 11.49 31.74
N LEU A 323 0.71 12.33 30.71
CA LEU A 323 1.99 12.97 30.38
C LEU A 323 2.23 14.29 31.11
N ARG A 324 1.28 14.75 31.94
CA ARG A 324 1.38 16.02 32.66
C ARG A 324 2.66 16.15 33.50
N GLY A 325 3.09 15.07 34.15
CA GLY A 325 4.30 15.04 34.96
C GLY A 325 5.60 15.21 34.18
N TYR A 326 5.56 15.02 32.85
CA TYR A 326 6.70 15.19 31.95
C TYR A 326 6.67 16.55 31.23
N GLU A 327 5.64 17.38 31.45
CA GLU A 327 5.37 18.61 30.68
C GLU A 327 5.28 18.36 29.15
N VAL A 328 4.90 17.15 28.75
CA VAL A 328 4.74 16.71 27.37
C VAL A 328 3.28 16.75 26.96
N LYS A 329 3.01 17.12 25.70
CA LYS A 329 1.66 17.10 25.11
C LYS A 329 1.56 16.13 23.93
N ALA A 330 0.37 15.55 23.79
CA ALA A 330 -0.05 14.75 22.66
C ALA A 330 -0.79 15.61 21.63
N HIS A 331 -0.41 15.47 20.36
CA HIS A 331 -0.92 16.21 19.21
C HIS A 331 -1.48 15.25 18.16
N ARG A 332 -2.46 15.71 17.39
CA ARG A 332 -3.03 15.01 16.23
C ARG A 332 -3.26 15.96 15.08
N LEU A 333 -3.46 15.42 13.89
CA LEU A 333 -4.03 16.17 12.77
C LEU A 333 -5.53 16.43 13.01
N ASN A 334 -6.01 17.60 12.58
CA ASN A 334 -7.44 17.93 12.63
C ASN A 334 -7.87 18.70 11.36
N PRO A 335 -8.66 18.10 10.45
CA PRO A 335 -9.03 16.68 10.43
C PRO A 335 -7.81 15.77 10.24
N ASP A 336 -7.96 14.48 10.57
CA ASP A 336 -6.88 13.50 10.32
C ASP A 336 -6.76 13.23 8.81
N ASP A 337 -5.52 13.19 8.32
CA ASP A 337 -5.17 12.84 6.93
C ASP A 337 -4.28 11.60 7.01
N PRO A 338 -4.76 10.41 6.61
CA PRO A 338 -4.03 9.15 6.78
C PRO A 338 -2.65 9.15 6.09
N LEU A 339 -2.52 9.78 4.93
CA LEU A 339 -1.25 9.80 4.19
C LEU A 339 -0.25 10.73 4.88
N LEU A 340 -0.73 11.89 5.35
CA LEU A 340 0.08 12.81 6.14
C LEU A 340 0.49 12.19 7.47
N SER A 341 -0.44 11.52 8.16
CA SER A 341 -0.18 10.78 9.39
C SER A 341 0.92 9.73 9.20
N LEU A 342 0.87 8.91 8.14
CA LEU A 342 1.95 7.96 7.84
C LEU A 342 3.32 8.64 7.65
N ALA A 343 3.35 9.76 6.93
CA ALA A 343 4.59 10.51 6.71
C ALA A 343 5.16 11.07 8.03
N VAL A 344 4.31 11.51 8.97
CA VAL A 344 4.73 11.96 10.31
C VAL A 344 5.19 10.77 11.18
N LEU A 345 4.45 9.66 11.20
CA LEU A 345 4.83 8.42 11.92
C LEU A 345 6.22 7.93 11.49
N ALA A 346 6.50 7.92 10.18
CA ALA A 346 7.79 7.49 9.63
C ALA A 346 8.96 8.44 10.00
N LYS A 347 8.67 9.71 10.32
CA LYS A 347 9.66 10.73 10.68
C LYS A 347 9.97 10.79 12.18
N ALA A 348 9.15 10.19 13.04
CA ALA A 348 9.32 10.21 14.50
C ALA A 348 10.69 9.74 15.00
N ASP A 349 11.08 10.19 16.18
CA ASP A 349 12.29 9.71 16.84
C ASP A 349 12.07 8.27 17.32
N HIS A 350 10.91 7.98 17.93
CA HIS A 350 10.43 6.62 18.21
C HIS A 350 9.00 6.43 17.69
N PHE A 351 8.70 5.27 17.13
CA PHE A 351 7.36 4.92 16.66
C PHE A 351 6.80 3.73 17.44
N ILE A 352 5.60 3.85 18.01
CA ILE A 352 4.86 2.73 18.60
C ILE A 352 3.70 2.36 17.67
N GLY A 353 3.80 1.20 17.02
CA GLY A 353 2.81 0.72 16.07
C GLY A 353 1.83 -0.29 16.66
N ASN A 354 0.80 -0.60 15.87
CA ASN A 354 -0.01 -1.81 16.03
C ASN A 354 0.57 -2.93 15.15
N CYS A 355 0.98 -4.08 15.74
CA CYS A 355 1.68 -5.14 15.00
C CYS A 355 0.81 -5.81 13.91
N VAL A 356 -0.50 -5.88 14.09
CA VAL A 356 -1.40 -6.52 13.12
C VAL A 356 -1.71 -5.59 11.94
N SER A 357 -1.63 -4.27 12.14
CA SER A 357 -2.01 -3.30 11.11
C SER A 357 -0.98 -3.15 9.99
N THR A 358 -1.44 -3.35 8.74
CA THR A 358 -0.66 -3.06 7.52
C THR A 358 -0.38 -1.56 7.34
N PHE A 359 -1.16 -0.70 7.99
CA PHE A 359 -0.91 0.75 8.03
C PHE A 359 0.32 1.07 8.88
N SER A 360 0.44 0.47 10.09
CA SER A 360 1.69 0.56 10.89
C SER A 360 2.88 0.01 10.12
N HIS A 361 2.67 -1.08 9.38
CA HIS A 361 3.74 -1.77 8.66
C HIS A 361 4.37 -0.89 7.58
N LEU A 362 3.59 -0.01 6.94
CA LEU A 362 4.12 0.98 6.00
C LEU A 362 5.12 1.91 6.68
N ALA A 363 4.76 2.48 7.84
CA ALA A 363 5.64 3.35 8.62
C ALA A 363 6.89 2.59 9.11
N LYS A 364 6.72 1.36 9.65
CA LYS A 364 7.83 0.49 10.05
C LYS A 364 8.84 0.28 8.91
N ARG A 365 8.36 -0.15 7.74
CA ARG A 365 9.25 -0.41 6.59
C ARG A 365 9.97 0.84 6.13
N GLU A 366 9.31 2.01 6.14
CA GLU A 366 10.00 3.26 5.80
C GLU A 366 11.14 3.55 6.79
N ARG A 367 10.88 3.38 8.09
CA ARG A 367 11.85 3.58 9.18
C ARG A 367 13.02 2.61 9.09
N ASP A 368 12.77 1.35 8.73
CA ASP A 368 13.79 0.32 8.55
C ASP A 368 14.73 0.60 7.38
N THR A 369 14.27 1.33 6.37
CA THR A 369 15.09 1.67 5.19
C THR A 369 16.04 2.84 5.43
N LYS A 370 15.98 3.50 6.59
CA LYS A 370 16.91 4.56 6.99
C LYS A 370 18.25 3.94 7.43
N LYS A 371 19.32 4.75 7.41
CA LYS A 371 20.66 4.34 7.82
C LYS A 371 21.19 5.33 8.87
N PRO A 372 21.25 4.95 10.17
CA PRO A 372 20.73 3.71 10.76
C PRO A 372 19.18 3.63 10.70
N PRO A 373 18.59 2.42 10.83
CA PRO A 373 17.15 2.27 11.01
C PRO A 373 16.63 3.09 12.19
N LYS A 374 15.43 3.66 12.07
CA LYS A 374 14.81 4.38 13.18
C LYS A 374 14.06 3.42 14.11
N PRO A 375 14.11 3.61 15.44
CA PRO A 375 13.56 2.64 16.39
C PRO A 375 12.04 2.55 16.31
N THR A 376 11.51 1.34 16.35
CA THR A 376 10.07 1.05 16.41
C THR A 376 9.82 0.03 17.50
N SER A 377 8.69 0.14 18.17
CA SER A 377 8.13 -0.89 19.04
C SER A 377 6.65 -1.07 18.72
N TYR A 378 6.01 -2.04 19.36
CA TYR A 378 4.58 -2.33 19.17
C TYR A 378 3.83 -2.43 20.49
N PHE A 379 2.57 -2.02 20.47
CA PHE A 379 1.72 -2.16 21.64
C PHE A 379 1.55 -3.63 22.04
N GLY A 380 1.50 -3.88 23.35
CA GLY A 380 1.30 -5.23 23.90
C GLY A 380 2.55 -6.12 23.92
N ILE A 381 3.65 -5.72 23.26
CA ILE A 381 4.96 -6.39 23.37
C ILE A 381 5.75 -5.68 24.46
N ARG A 382 6.10 -6.40 25.54
CA ARG A 382 6.83 -5.86 26.69
C ARG A 382 8.00 -6.78 27.03
N ARG A 383 9.11 -6.17 27.45
CA ARG A 383 10.22 -6.88 28.07
C ARG A 383 9.69 -7.66 29.27
N ARG A 384 9.81 -8.98 29.24
CA ARG A 384 9.54 -9.79 30.44
C ARG A 384 10.57 -9.38 31.48
N THR A 385 10.18 -8.53 32.42
CA THR A 385 10.98 -8.31 33.63
C THR A 385 11.16 -9.70 34.23
N LYS A 386 12.40 -10.20 34.26
CA LYS A 386 12.71 -11.38 35.06
C LYS A 386 12.16 -11.08 36.44
N ARG A 387 11.11 -11.79 36.85
CA ARG A 387 10.74 -11.87 38.26
C ARG A 387 12.02 -12.33 38.95
N ILE A 388 12.69 -11.40 39.62
CA ILE A 388 13.58 -11.77 40.70
C ILE A 388 12.60 -12.26 41.76
N GLU A 389 12.38 -13.58 41.77
CA GLU A 389 11.79 -14.24 42.92
C GLU A 389 12.74 -13.93 44.08
N LEU A 390 12.28 -13.05 44.98
CA LEU A 390 12.88 -12.81 46.28
C LEU A 390 12.38 -13.87 47.25
#